data_AF-A0A2G0XBJ2-F1
#
_entry.id   AF-A0A2G0XBJ2-F1
#
_cell.length_a   1.000
_cell.length_b   1.000
_cell.length_c   1.000
_cell.angle_alpha   90.00
_cell.angle_beta   90.00
_cell.angle_gamma   90.00
#
_symmetry.space_group_name_H-M   'P 1'
#
loop_
_entity.id
_entity.type
_entity.pdbx_description
1 polymer ?
#
loop_
_entity_poly.entity_id
_entity_poly.type
_entity_poly.pdbx_seq_one_letter_code
_entity_poly.pdbx_strand_id
1 'polypeptide(L)'
;MKLHPTSKASSDFRLCREFDCWRGLDFDEKYKCAIEVLPSARIMIELDIVSCSVTLDVAQEIAECLKEALAISVDDDGYQVEVKKRPNGLFKIRSLAGMRGMQYAAFGEIDVEDASGDFFEDSSSGTTSIVVATIQDGGHALIFPFMGYSFTKADAAWLSEALFKACGERKNREGRARDVTVEPSL
;
A
#
# COMPACT_ATOMS: atom_id res chain seq x y z
N MET A 1 -20.79 33.13 -28.24
CA MET A 1 -20.58 31.93 -27.41
C MET A 1 -19.22 32.05 -26.76
N LYS A 2 -19.15 32.20 -25.43
CA LYS A 2 -17.87 32.30 -24.70
C LYS A 2 -17.43 30.87 -24.36
N LEU A 3 -16.32 30.44 -24.96
CA LEU A 3 -15.58 29.25 -24.53
C LEU A 3 -15.00 29.56 -23.15
N HIS A 4 -15.58 28.96 -22.11
CA HIS A 4 -14.92 28.90 -20.82
C HIS A 4 -13.77 27.87 -20.94
N PRO A 5 -12.51 28.24 -20.66
CA PRO A 5 -11.49 27.23 -20.47
C PRO A 5 -11.84 26.48 -19.19
N THR A 6 -12.11 25.18 -19.30
CA THR A 6 -12.20 24.28 -18.14
C THR A 6 -10.83 24.26 -17.47
N SER A 7 -10.66 25.11 -16.46
CA SER A 7 -9.63 24.91 -15.45
C SER A 7 -9.93 23.59 -14.75
N LYS A 8 -9.16 22.55 -15.06
CA LYS A 8 -9.00 21.39 -14.19
C LYS A 8 -7.54 20.98 -14.22
N ALA A 9 -6.70 21.82 -13.62
CA ALA A 9 -5.43 21.36 -13.10
C ALA A 9 -5.70 20.47 -11.88
N SER A 10 -6.23 19.27 -12.11
CA SER A 10 -6.06 18.17 -11.17
C SER A 10 -4.67 17.63 -11.48
N SER A 11 -3.70 17.83 -10.60
CA SER A 11 -2.43 17.13 -10.76
C SER A 11 -2.71 15.63 -10.64
N ASP A 12 -2.39 14.86 -11.67
CA ASP A 12 -2.49 13.40 -11.61
C ASP A 12 -1.30 12.90 -10.80
N PHE A 13 -1.47 12.81 -9.48
CA PHE A 13 -0.42 12.23 -8.63
C PHE A 13 -0.37 10.74 -8.93
N ARG A 14 0.68 10.33 -9.63
CA ARG A 14 0.98 8.93 -9.92
C ARG A 14 2.47 8.69 -9.83
N LEU A 15 2.86 7.67 -9.08
CA LEU A 15 4.22 7.17 -8.97
C LEU A 15 4.25 5.76 -9.54
N CYS A 16 5.26 5.44 -10.35
CA CYS A 16 5.43 4.10 -10.93
C CYS A 16 6.88 3.65 -10.76
N ARG A 17 7.08 2.35 -10.54
CA ARG A 17 8.39 1.72 -10.49
C ARG A 17 8.28 0.26 -10.90
N GLU A 18 9.31 -0.27 -11.56
CA GLU A 18 9.45 -1.70 -11.81
C GLU A 18 10.09 -2.36 -10.58
N PHE A 19 9.45 -3.42 -10.07
CA PHE A 19 9.90 -4.20 -8.93
C PHE A 19 10.57 -5.48 -9.40
N ASP A 20 11.61 -5.88 -8.69
CA ASP A 20 12.20 -7.20 -8.83
C ASP A 20 11.40 -8.20 -7.97
N CYS A 21 10.86 -9.26 -8.60
CA CYS A 21 10.11 -10.29 -7.91
C CYS A 21 11.05 -11.11 -7.03
N TRP A 22 10.94 -10.98 -5.70
CA TRP A 22 11.87 -11.65 -4.77
C TRP A 22 11.95 -13.18 -5.00
N ARG A 23 10.80 -13.84 -5.16
CA ARG A 23 10.73 -15.29 -5.41
C ARG A 23 11.14 -15.71 -6.82
N GLY A 24 11.22 -14.76 -7.75
CA GLY A 24 11.62 -14.95 -9.15
C GLY A 24 12.95 -14.30 -9.50
N LEU A 25 13.75 -13.90 -8.50
CA LEU A 25 15.04 -13.21 -8.71
C LEU A 25 16.00 -14.03 -9.58
N ASP A 26 16.06 -15.35 -9.39
CA ASP A 26 16.91 -16.26 -10.17
C ASP A 26 16.52 -16.30 -11.66
N PHE A 27 15.34 -15.79 -12.01
CA PHE A 27 14.80 -15.74 -13.37
C PHE A 27 14.68 -14.31 -13.90
N ASP A 28 15.26 -13.32 -13.21
CA ASP A 28 15.13 -11.89 -13.52
C ASP A 28 13.66 -11.44 -13.66
N GLU A 29 12.75 -12.08 -12.91
CA GLU A 29 11.32 -11.79 -12.97
C GLU A 29 11.03 -10.40 -12.37
N LYS A 30 10.29 -9.58 -13.12
CA LYS A 30 9.96 -8.20 -12.76
C LYS A 30 8.48 -7.93 -13.01
N TYR A 31 7.94 -6.98 -12.26
CA TYR A 31 6.59 -6.49 -12.51
C TYR A 31 6.45 -5.01 -12.17
N LYS A 32 5.44 -4.37 -12.73
CA LYS A 32 5.17 -2.96 -12.51
C LYS A 32 4.42 -2.75 -11.19
N CYS A 33 4.84 -1.75 -10.42
CA CYS A 33 4.07 -1.20 -9.30
C CYS A 33 3.70 0.26 -9.60
N ALA A 34 2.47 0.65 -9.31
CA ALA A 34 2.06 2.05 -9.36
C ALA A 34 1.15 2.45 -8.21
N ILE A 35 1.33 3.70 -7.75
CA ILE A 35 0.53 4.34 -6.70
C ILE A 35 -0.10 5.60 -7.27
N GLU A 36 -1.41 5.74 -7.16
CA GLU A 36 -2.16 6.89 -7.68
C GLU A 36 -3.16 7.43 -6.66
N VAL A 37 -3.30 8.76 -6.59
CA VAL A 37 -4.36 9.41 -5.80
C VAL A 37 -5.59 9.59 -6.68
N LEU A 38 -6.65 8.84 -6.39
CA LEU A 38 -7.89 8.88 -7.17
C LEU A 38 -8.74 10.12 -6.83
N PRO A 39 -9.61 10.57 -7.75
CA PRO A 39 -10.59 11.63 -7.48
C PRO A 39 -11.54 11.31 -6.33
N SER A 40 -11.79 10.03 -6.06
CA SER A 40 -12.64 9.51 -4.97
C SER A 40 -12.02 9.64 -3.58
N ALA A 41 -10.88 10.33 -3.44
CA ALA A 41 -10.09 10.43 -2.21
C ALA A 41 -9.44 9.11 -1.74
N ARG A 42 -9.48 8.06 -2.58
CA ARG A 42 -8.83 6.78 -2.34
C ARG A 42 -7.44 6.73 -2.97
N ILE A 43 -6.62 5.80 -2.52
CA ILE A 43 -5.29 5.54 -3.08
C ILE A 43 -5.33 4.24 -3.87
N MET A 44 -5.06 4.29 -5.17
CA MET A 44 -4.92 3.11 -6.01
C MET A 44 -3.53 2.50 -5.83
N ILE A 45 -3.48 1.18 -5.65
CA ILE A 45 -2.27 0.36 -5.63
C ILE A 45 -2.39 -0.63 -6.79
N GLU A 46 -1.48 -0.51 -7.75
CA GLU A 46 -1.33 -1.42 -8.89
C GLU A 46 -0.06 -2.25 -8.70
N LEU A 47 -0.18 -3.56 -8.85
CA LEU A 47 0.87 -4.56 -8.81
C LEU A 47 0.62 -5.53 -9.97
N ASP A 48 1.36 -5.34 -11.06
CA ASP A 48 1.18 -6.12 -12.29
C ASP A 48 -0.27 -6.12 -12.80
N ILE A 49 -0.91 -7.30 -12.82
CA ILE A 49 -2.30 -7.52 -13.20
C ILE A 49 -3.32 -7.15 -12.11
N VAL A 50 -2.87 -6.92 -10.88
CA VAL A 50 -3.73 -6.56 -9.75
C VAL A 50 -3.78 -5.06 -9.56
N SER A 51 -4.98 -4.53 -9.41
CA SER A 51 -5.22 -3.17 -8.94
C SER A 51 -6.28 -3.15 -7.86
N CYS A 52 -6.08 -2.34 -6.83
CA CYS A 52 -7.09 -2.10 -5.80
C CYS A 52 -6.97 -0.68 -5.26
N SER A 53 -8.11 -0.03 -4.99
CA SER A 53 -8.12 1.24 -4.28
C SER A 53 -8.37 1.02 -2.79
N VAL A 54 -7.62 1.73 -1.95
CA VAL A 54 -7.72 1.65 -0.49
C VAL A 54 -8.03 3.01 0.10
N THR A 55 -8.59 3.03 1.30
CA THR A 55 -8.77 4.27 2.05
C THR A 55 -7.40 4.84 2.47
N LEU A 56 -7.38 6.13 2.81
CA LEU A 56 -6.17 6.80 3.27
C LEU A 56 -5.55 6.12 4.51
N ASP A 57 -6.40 5.68 5.44
CA ASP A 57 -5.97 5.02 6.67
C ASP A 57 -5.30 3.67 6.38
N VAL A 58 -5.86 2.88 5.44
CA VAL A 58 -5.25 1.62 5.02
C VAL A 58 -3.94 1.84 4.28
N ALA A 59 -3.87 2.80 3.35
CA ALA A 59 -2.62 3.13 2.66
C ALA A 59 -1.51 3.53 3.63
N GLN A 60 -1.87 4.33 4.65
CA GLN A 60 -0.94 4.74 5.69
C GLN A 60 -0.50 3.55 6.56
N GLU A 61 -1.41 2.66 6.94
CA GLU A 61 -1.06 1.47 7.72
C GLU A 61 -0.14 0.51 6.94
N ILE A 62 -0.38 0.30 5.64
CA ILE A 62 0.51 -0.50 4.78
C ILE A 62 1.92 0.14 4.73
N ALA A 63 2.00 1.45 4.52
CA ALA A 63 3.26 2.18 4.46
C ALA A 63 4.06 2.03 5.76
N GLU A 64 3.37 2.14 6.90
CA GLU A 64 3.96 2.00 8.22
C GLU A 64 4.41 0.57 8.51
N CYS A 65 3.61 -0.43 8.13
CA CYS A 65 3.98 -1.84 8.25
C CYS A 65 5.21 -2.18 7.40
N LEU A 66 5.32 -1.64 6.18
CA LEU A 66 6.52 -1.80 5.36
C LEU A 66 7.74 -1.16 6.02
N LYS A 67 7.59 0.03 6.62
CA LYS A 67 8.69 0.70 7.33
C LYS A 67 9.18 -0.11 8.53
N GLU A 68 8.27 -0.72 9.27
CA GLU A 68 8.61 -1.62 10.38
C GLU A 68 9.27 -2.91 9.88
N ALA A 69 8.74 -3.50 8.79
CA ALA A 69 9.31 -4.68 8.13
C ALA A 69 10.77 -4.43 7.70
N LEU A 70 11.07 -3.22 7.22
CA LEU A 70 12.42 -2.80 6.80
C LEU A 70 13.40 -2.59 7.96
N ALA A 71 12.88 -2.27 9.15
CA ALA A 71 13.67 -1.94 10.34
C ALA A 71 14.17 -3.18 11.09
N ILE A 72 13.65 -4.36 10.76
CA ILE A 72 14.08 -5.61 11.38
C ILE A 72 15.40 -6.04 10.77
N SER A 73 16.40 -6.25 11.62
CA SER A 73 17.63 -6.94 11.24
C SER A 73 17.49 -8.43 11.55
N VAL A 74 18.04 -9.25 10.65
CA VAL A 74 18.29 -10.66 10.92
C VAL A 74 19.67 -10.72 11.55
N ASP A 75 19.74 -10.76 12.88
CA ASP A 75 20.99 -10.97 13.60
C ASP A 75 21.19 -12.48 13.81
N ASP A 76 22.43 -12.90 14.08
CA ASP A 76 22.88 -14.31 14.18
C ASP A 76 22.12 -15.11 15.28
N ASP A 77 21.58 -14.41 16.29
CA ASP A 77 20.83 -14.98 17.42
C ASP A 77 19.30 -14.90 17.26
N GLY A 78 18.81 -14.54 16.08
CA GLY A 78 17.38 -14.42 15.76
C GLY A 78 16.86 -12.98 15.72
N TYR A 79 15.55 -12.84 15.52
CA TYR A 79 14.90 -11.55 15.30
C TYR A 79 14.68 -10.80 16.63
N GLN A 80 15.40 -9.70 16.85
CA GLN A 80 15.13 -8.74 17.93
C GLN A 80 14.14 -7.70 17.42
N VAL A 81 12.89 -7.71 17.92
CA VAL A 81 11.86 -6.74 17.51
C VAL A 81 11.19 -6.15 18.74
N GLU A 82 11.40 -4.85 18.99
CA GLU A 82 10.53 -4.08 19.89
C GLU A 82 9.18 -3.83 19.20
N VAL A 83 8.20 -4.67 19.51
CA VAL A 83 6.83 -4.53 18.99
C VAL A 83 6.15 -3.34 19.64
N LYS A 84 5.99 -2.24 18.91
CA LYS A 84 5.12 -1.13 19.35
C LYS A 84 3.65 -1.54 19.17
N LYS A 85 2.94 -1.75 20.29
CA LYS A 85 1.48 -1.95 20.26
C LYS A 85 0.80 -0.67 19.76
N ARG A 86 0.07 -0.76 18.64
CA ARG A 86 -0.76 0.35 18.12
C ARG A 86 -2.22 0.19 18.55
N PRO A 87 -2.97 1.29 18.77
CA PRO A 87 -4.36 1.23 19.24
C PRO A 87 -5.32 0.56 18.25
N ASN A 88 -5.07 0.67 16.94
CA ASN A 88 -5.97 0.20 15.88
C ASN A 88 -5.64 -1.25 15.47
N GLY A 89 -5.28 -2.06 16.47
CA GLY A 89 -4.52 -3.29 16.35
C GLY A 89 -4.97 -4.25 15.25
N LEU A 90 -4.24 -4.20 14.14
CA LEU A 90 -4.30 -5.17 13.06
C LEU A 90 -2.90 -5.74 12.82
N PHE A 91 -2.22 -6.06 13.92
CA PHE A 91 -0.86 -6.59 13.93
C PHE A 91 -0.86 -7.97 14.57
N LYS A 92 -0.40 -8.99 13.83
CA LYS A 92 -0.09 -10.32 14.41
C LYS A 92 1.22 -10.83 13.84
N ILE A 93 2.26 -10.92 14.67
CA ILE A 93 3.43 -11.76 14.38
C ILE A 93 2.96 -13.21 14.46
N ARG A 94 3.05 -13.94 13.35
CA ARG A 94 2.93 -15.40 13.36
C ARG A 94 4.30 -16.00 13.02
N SER A 95 4.87 -16.72 13.98
CA SER A 95 5.94 -17.67 13.70
C SER A 95 5.27 -18.98 13.24
N LEU A 96 5.46 -19.35 11.98
CA LEU A 96 5.07 -20.69 11.51
C LEU A 96 6.17 -21.66 11.94
N ALA A 97 5.81 -22.63 12.79
CA ALA A 97 6.71 -23.70 13.18
C ALA A 97 7.26 -24.41 11.92
N GLY A 98 8.57 -24.33 11.71
CA GLY A 98 9.27 -25.04 10.63
C GLY A 98 9.78 -24.19 9.46
N MET A 99 9.45 -22.90 9.37
CA MET A 99 10.10 -21.96 8.43
C MET A 99 10.83 -20.87 9.22
N ARG A 100 12.13 -20.66 8.96
CA ARG A 100 12.91 -19.55 9.56
C ARG A 100 12.56 -18.23 8.85
N GLY A 101 11.31 -17.80 8.97
CA GLY A 101 10.84 -16.52 8.42
C GLY A 101 9.79 -15.90 9.33
N MET A 102 9.88 -14.59 9.54
CA MET A 102 8.85 -13.82 10.25
C MET A 102 7.76 -13.41 9.26
N GLN A 103 6.49 -13.57 9.62
CA GLN A 103 5.40 -12.94 8.89
C GLN A 103 4.91 -11.74 9.70
N TYR A 104 4.96 -10.57 9.07
CA TYR A 104 4.15 -9.44 9.50
C TYR A 104 2.78 -9.61 8.85
N ALA A 105 1.76 -9.11 9.54
CA ALA A 105 0.44 -8.97 8.96
C ALA A 105 -0.07 -7.63 9.43
N ALA A 106 -0.10 -6.67 8.51
CA ALA A 106 -1.08 -5.63 8.53
C ALA A 106 -2.43 -6.29 8.23
N PHE A 107 -3.48 -5.94 8.95
CA PHE A 107 -4.84 -6.12 8.46
C PHE A 107 -5.40 -4.71 8.32
N GLY A 108 -6.34 -4.51 7.42
CA GLY A 108 -6.97 -3.22 7.18
C GLY A 108 -8.20 -3.52 6.34
N GLU A 109 -9.36 -2.99 6.73
CA GLU A 109 -10.58 -3.14 5.95
C GLU A 109 -10.41 -2.38 4.64
N ILE A 110 -10.31 -3.10 3.53
CA ILE A 110 -10.25 -2.51 2.20
C ILE A 110 -11.63 -2.59 1.60
N ASP A 111 -12.20 -1.43 1.29
CA ASP A 111 -13.39 -1.33 0.44
C ASP A 111 -13.02 -1.61 -1.01
N VAL A 112 -13.82 -2.43 -1.66
CA VAL A 112 -13.48 -3.16 -2.89
C VAL A 112 -14.02 -2.50 -4.15
N GLU A 113 -14.63 -1.33 -4.03
CA GLU A 113 -15.35 -0.69 -5.12
C GLU A 113 -14.49 -0.39 -6.37
N ASP A 114 -13.15 -0.42 -6.29
CA ASP A 114 -12.23 -0.32 -7.45
C ASP A 114 -11.20 -1.47 -7.55
N ALA A 115 -11.49 -2.66 -7.03
CA ALA A 115 -10.59 -3.82 -7.11
C ALA A 115 -10.74 -4.59 -8.44
N SER A 116 -9.66 -5.21 -8.94
CA SER A 116 -9.74 -6.12 -10.09
C SER A 116 -10.71 -7.28 -9.81
N GLY A 117 -11.38 -7.79 -10.85
CA GLY A 117 -12.43 -8.82 -10.71
C GLY A 117 -11.98 -10.10 -10.01
N ASP A 118 -10.67 -10.37 -9.98
CA ASP A 118 -10.07 -11.52 -9.31
C ASP A 118 -10.07 -11.43 -7.77
N PHE A 119 -10.39 -10.25 -7.20
CA PHE A 119 -10.54 -10.09 -5.75
C PHE A 119 -11.83 -10.73 -5.20
N PHE A 120 -12.90 -10.78 -5.99
CA PHE A 120 -14.21 -11.31 -5.59
C PHE A 120 -14.85 -12.06 -6.76
N GLU A 121 -14.85 -13.38 -6.70
CA GLU A 121 -15.75 -14.18 -7.54
C GLU A 121 -17.19 -13.72 -7.24
N ASP A 122 -17.79 -13.00 -8.20
CA ASP A 122 -19.21 -12.61 -8.26
C ASP A 122 -19.74 -11.57 -7.25
N SER A 123 -18.91 -10.73 -6.61
CA SER A 123 -19.38 -9.65 -5.72
C SER A 123 -18.96 -8.25 -6.17
N SER A 124 -19.90 -7.30 -6.19
CA SER A 124 -19.65 -5.87 -6.55
C SER A 124 -19.01 -5.04 -5.43
N SER A 125 -18.79 -5.64 -4.26
CA SER A 125 -18.23 -5.01 -3.07
C SER A 125 -17.92 -6.08 -2.01
N GLY A 126 -16.90 -5.86 -1.18
CA GLY A 126 -16.56 -6.70 -0.05
C GLY A 126 -15.43 -6.07 0.78
N THR A 127 -15.09 -6.70 1.90
CA THR A 127 -13.93 -6.33 2.71
C THR A 127 -12.84 -7.36 2.51
N THR A 128 -11.63 -6.93 2.13
CA THR A 128 -10.46 -7.80 1.96
C THR A 128 -9.30 -7.36 2.85
N SER A 129 -8.33 -8.24 3.10
CA SER A 129 -7.15 -7.96 3.92
C SER A 129 -5.86 -7.95 3.08
N ILE A 130 -5.04 -6.90 3.21
CA ILE A 130 -3.67 -6.86 2.68
C ILE A 130 -2.68 -7.08 3.81
N VAL A 131 -1.87 -8.13 3.67
CA VAL A 131 -0.85 -8.54 4.63
C VAL A 131 0.53 -8.15 4.11
N VAL A 132 1.26 -7.32 4.86
CA VAL A 132 2.69 -7.04 4.62
C VAL A 132 3.53 -8.07 5.34
N ALA A 133 4.32 -8.89 4.65
CA ALA A 133 5.17 -9.92 5.27
C ALA A 133 6.66 -9.74 4.91
N THR A 134 7.57 -10.21 5.79
CA THR A 134 8.96 -10.47 5.42
C THR A 134 9.11 -11.92 4.95
N ILE A 135 10.10 -12.19 4.11
CA ILE A 135 10.42 -13.51 3.57
C ILE A 135 11.80 -13.90 4.09
N GLN A 136 11.97 -15.19 4.38
CA GLN A 136 13.27 -15.77 4.66
C GLN A 136 14.27 -15.34 3.56
N ASP A 137 15.50 -15.02 3.97
CA ASP A 137 16.60 -14.53 3.12
C ASP A 137 16.50 -13.05 2.67
N GLY A 138 15.50 -12.28 3.14
CA GLY A 138 15.52 -10.80 3.09
C GLY A 138 14.44 -10.14 2.20
N GLY A 139 13.58 -10.94 1.58
CA GLY A 139 12.46 -10.45 0.76
C GLY A 139 11.31 -9.87 1.58
N HIS A 140 10.40 -9.20 0.89
CA HIS A 140 9.17 -8.66 1.44
C HIS A 140 7.99 -9.06 0.54
N ALA A 141 6.76 -9.01 1.06
CA ALA A 141 5.58 -9.27 0.25
C ALA A 141 4.36 -8.47 0.68
N LEU A 142 3.49 -8.19 -0.29
CA LEU A 142 2.07 -7.90 -0.07
C LEU A 142 1.26 -9.14 -0.43
N ILE A 143 0.51 -9.65 0.53
CA ILE A 143 -0.32 -10.85 0.39
C ILE A 143 -1.79 -10.42 0.43
N PHE A 144 -2.49 -10.72 -0.65
CA PHE A 144 -3.93 -10.61 -0.82
C PHE A 144 -4.54 -12.01 -0.60
N PRO A 145 -5.87 -12.14 -0.40
CA PRO A 145 -6.48 -13.45 -0.13
C PRO A 145 -6.27 -14.49 -1.24
N PHE A 146 -6.13 -14.05 -2.50
CA PHE A 146 -6.02 -14.92 -3.67
C PHE A 146 -4.59 -14.98 -4.25
N MET A 147 -3.70 -14.04 -3.92
CA MET A 147 -2.32 -14.03 -4.42
C MET A 147 -1.36 -13.20 -3.56
N GLY A 148 -0.06 -13.27 -3.85
CA GLY A 148 0.94 -12.45 -3.18
C GLY A 148 2.03 -11.97 -4.12
N TYR A 149 2.47 -10.73 -3.92
CA TYR A 149 3.54 -10.09 -4.66
C TYR A 149 4.75 -9.96 -3.75
N SER A 150 5.84 -10.61 -4.14
CA SER A 150 7.10 -10.54 -3.40
C SER A 150 8.06 -9.55 -4.06
N PHE A 151 8.85 -8.83 -3.27
CA PHE A 151 9.72 -7.77 -3.76
C PHE A 151 10.94 -7.57 -2.84
N THR A 152 11.95 -6.88 -3.39
CA THR A 152 13.21 -6.61 -2.69
C THR A 152 13.05 -5.61 -1.55
N LYS A 153 14.06 -5.54 -0.67
CA LYS A 153 14.16 -4.51 0.37
C LYS A 153 14.12 -3.09 -0.20
N ALA A 154 14.76 -2.87 -1.34
CA ALA A 154 14.81 -1.55 -1.98
C ALA A 154 13.42 -1.13 -2.51
N ASP A 155 12.68 -2.09 -3.08
CA ASP A 155 11.32 -1.84 -3.58
C ASP A 155 10.31 -1.69 -2.45
N ALA A 156 10.47 -2.43 -1.34
CA ALA A 156 9.68 -2.24 -0.13
C ALA A 156 9.84 -0.83 0.46
N ALA A 157 11.09 -0.32 0.51
CA ALA A 157 11.36 1.05 0.95
C ALA A 157 10.71 2.09 0.05
N TRP A 158 10.79 1.89 -1.26
CA TRP A 158 10.14 2.76 -2.23
C TRP A 158 8.61 2.73 -2.09
N LEU A 159 8.01 1.55 -1.93
CA LEU A 159 6.56 1.41 -1.79
C LEU A 159 6.04 2.13 -0.54
N SER A 160 6.74 1.96 0.59
CA SER A 160 6.43 2.68 1.83
C SER A 160 6.44 4.19 1.62
N GLU A 161 7.52 4.72 1.01
CA GLU A 161 7.66 6.15 0.75
C GLU A 161 6.60 6.67 -0.24
N ALA A 162 6.31 5.91 -1.30
CA ALA A 162 5.32 6.26 -2.31
C ALA A 162 3.91 6.36 -1.70
N LEU A 163 3.53 5.42 -0.84
CA LEU A 163 2.27 5.46 -0.10
C LEU A 163 2.19 6.67 0.84
N PHE A 164 3.25 6.96 1.61
CA PHE A 164 3.27 8.17 2.45
C PHE A 164 3.11 9.46 1.64
N LYS A 165 3.79 9.56 0.48
CA LYS A 165 3.66 10.72 -0.42
C LYS A 165 2.24 10.85 -0.95
N ALA A 166 1.63 9.74 -1.37
CA ALA A 166 0.24 9.72 -1.85
C ALA A 166 -0.73 10.18 -0.75
N CYS A 167 -0.53 9.70 0.47
CA CYS A 167 -1.32 10.11 1.62
C CYS A 167 -1.16 11.61 1.94
N GLY A 168 0.06 12.13 1.89
CA GLY A 168 0.35 13.55 2.09
C GLY A 168 -0.28 14.44 1.02
N GLU A 169 -0.17 14.04 -0.25
CA GLU A 169 -0.80 14.73 -1.38
C GLU A 169 -2.32 14.80 -1.20
N ARG A 170 -2.96 13.70 -0.78
CA ARG A 170 -4.41 13.70 -0.54
C ARG A 170 -4.81 14.65 0.59
N LYS A 171 -4.09 14.63 1.73
CA LYS A 171 -4.34 15.54 2.86
C LYS A 171 -4.19 17.02 2.45
N ASN A 172 -3.18 17.33 1.63
CA ASN A 172 -2.97 18.68 1.09
C ASN A 172 -4.14 19.15 0.20
N ARG A 173 -4.70 18.26 -0.63
CA ARG A 173 -5.89 18.56 -1.44
C ARG A 173 -7.13 18.85 -0.58
N GLU A 174 -7.26 18.16 0.56
CA GLU A 174 -8.36 18.39 1.48
C GLU A 174 -8.27 19.76 2.17
N GLY A 175 -7.07 20.14 2.62
CA GLY A 175 -6.82 21.46 3.21
C GLY A 175 -7.14 22.61 2.24
N ARG A 176 -6.72 22.48 0.98
CA ARG A 176 -7.01 23.50 -0.07
C ARG A 176 -8.50 23.63 -0.38
N ALA A 177 -9.26 22.54 -0.39
CA ALA A 177 -10.71 22.59 -0.63
C ALA A 177 -11.47 23.30 0.51
N ARG A 178 -11.00 23.15 1.76
CA ARG A 178 -11.60 23.81 2.92
C ARG A 178 -11.36 25.31 2.95
N ASP A 179 -10.18 25.78 2.54
CA ASP A 179 -9.86 27.22 2.45
C ASP A 179 -10.68 27.96 1.38
N VAL A 180 -11.10 27.28 0.31
CA VAL A 180 -11.92 27.88 -0.77
C VAL A 180 -13.38 28.07 -0.35
N THR A 181 -13.84 27.40 0.71
CA THR A 181 -15.26 27.42 1.13
C THR A 181 -15.58 28.56 2.11
N VAL A 182 -14.59 29.36 2.52
CA VAL A 182 -14.81 30.55 3.37
C VAL A 182 -15.00 31.79 2.48
N GLU A 183 -16.19 31.93 1.87
CA GLU A 183 -16.64 33.25 1.43
C GLU A 183 -17.28 33.99 2.63
N PRO A 184 -16.89 35.24 2.93
CA PRO A 184 -17.58 36.03 3.94
C PRO A 184 -18.96 36.40 3.43
N SER A 185 -20.00 35.94 4.13
CA SER A 185 -21.32 36.54 4.03
C SER A 185 -21.28 37.90 4.74
N LEU A 186 -21.28 38.96 3.92
CA LEU A 186 -21.55 40.39 4.19
C LEU A 186 -20.74 41.09 5.29
#